data_AF-A0A502CEA5-F1
#
_entry.id   AF-A0A502CEA5-F1
#
_cell.length_a   1.000
_cell.length_b   1.000
_cell.length_c   1.000
_cell.angle_alpha   90.00
_cell.angle_beta   90.00
_cell.angle_gamma   90.00
#
_symmetry.space_group_name_H-M   'P 1'
#
loop_
_entity.id
_entity.type
_entity.pdbx_description
1 polymer ?
#
loop_
_entity_poly.entity_id
_entity_poly.type
_entity_poly.pdbx_seq_one_letter_code
_entity_poly.pdbx_strand_id
1 'polypeptide(L)'
;MQTERVTFLTTPDHKAGLARRAAAQGISVGEYVRRKTDEDDELTPEQEAELVMLVAHVNEAIPQMAATLDAMIDTVRHTREEIAGTLDRLDRSE
;
A
#
# COMPACT_ATOMS: atom_id res chain seq x y z
N MET A 1 -30.11 12.63 -18.61
CA MET A 1 -29.63 13.77 -17.79
C MET A 1 -29.10 14.83 -18.73
N GLN A 2 -29.56 16.07 -18.60
CA GLN A 2 -29.03 17.20 -19.36
C GLN A 2 -27.90 17.82 -18.53
N THR A 3 -26.69 17.86 -19.08
CA THR A 3 -25.49 18.40 -18.42
C THR A 3 -25.26 19.85 -18.83
N GLU A 4 -24.94 20.70 -17.87
CA GLU A 4 -24.58 22.11 -18.10
C GLU A 4 -23.06 22.30 -18.21
N ARG A 5 -22.61 23.26 -19.03
CA ARG A 5 -21.19 23.62 -19.12
C ARG A 5 -20.83 24.63 -18.04
N VAL A 6 -20.02 24.21 -17.07
CA VAL A 6 -19.47 25.08 -16.04
C VAL A 6 -18.04 25.49 -16.41
N THR A 7 -17.73 26.78 -16.35
CA THR A 7 -16.36 27.30 -16.46
C THR A 7 -15.96 27.85 -15.10
N PHE A 8 -14.86 27.37 -14.54
CA PHE A 8 -14.28 27.90 -13.32
C PHE A 8 -12.85 28.38 -13.56
N LEU A 9 -12.45 29.40 -12.82
CA LEU A 9 -11.09 29.92 -12.86
C LEU A 9 -10.29 29.28 -11.73
N THR A 10 -9.07 28.88 -12.02
CA THR A 10 -8.14 28.29 -11.05
C THR A 10 -6.72 28.70 -11.39
N THR A 11 -5.79 28.51 -10.47
CA THR A 11 -4.37 28.79 -10.72
C THR A 11 -3.78 27.77 -11.70
N PRO A 12 -2.73 28.12 -12.46
CA PRO A 12 -2.05 27.18 -13.35
C PRO A 12 -1.58 25.91 -12.63
N ASP A 13 -1.03 26.06 -11.42
CA ASP A 13 -0.54 24.94 -10.61
C ASP A 13 -1.66 23.99 -10.20
N HIS A 14 -2.82 24.54 -9.83
CA HIS A 14 -3.97 23.73 -9.47
C HIS A 14 -4.54 23.00 -10.70
N LYS A 15 -4.62 23.64 -11.86
CA LYS A 15 -4.97 22.97 -13.12
C LYS A 15 -4.03 21.81 -13.44
N ALA A 16 -2.72 22.02 -13.29
CA ALA A 16 -1.73 20.97 -13.50
C ALA A 16 -1.89 19.82 -12.48
N GLY A 17 -2.20 20.14 -11.23
CA GLY A 17 -2.53 19.16 -10.20
C GLY A 17 -3.73 18.28 -10.56
N LEU A 18 -4.83 18.89 -11.02
CA LEU A 18 -6.01 18.15 -11.49
C LEU A 18 -5.69 17.25 -12.67
N ALA A 19 -4.91 17.74 -13.65
CA ALA A 19 -4.49 16.94 -14.80
C ALA A 19 -3.66 15.72 -14.39
N ARG A 20 -2.72 15.87 -13.44
CA ARG A 20 -1.92 14.75 -12.94
C ARG A 20 -2.78 13.70 -12.23
N ARG A 21 -3.71 14.12 -11.36
CA ARG A 21 -4.58 13.19 -10.62
C ARG A 21 -5.54 12.44 -11.54
N ALA A 22 -6.11 13.14 -12.52
CA ALA A 22 -6.95 12.53 -13.54
C ALA A 22 -6.17 11.50 -14.39
N ALA A 23 -4.95 11.84 -14.80
CA ALA A 23 -4.06 10.94 -15.55
C ALA A 23 -3.67 9.70 -14.75
N ALA A 24 -3.40 9.84 -13.45
CA ALA A 24 -3.09 8.72 -12.56
C ALA A 24 -4.24 7.70 -12.45
N GLN A 25 -5.47 8.14 -12.70
CA GLN A 25 -6.67 7.29 -12.70
C GLN A 25 -7.15 6.92 -14.11
N GLY A 26 -6.44 7.32 -15.16
CA GLY A 26 -6.81 7.03 -16.55
C GLY A 26 -8.10 7.72 -17.02
N ILE A 27 -8.51 8.83 -16.39
CA ILE A 27 -9.76 9.54 -16.69
C ILE A 27 -9.52 11.00 -17.10
N SER A 28 -10.54 11.64 -17.68
CA SER A 28 -10.48 13.06 -18.01
C SER A 28 -10.54 13.95 -16.76
N VAL A 29 -10.05 15.18 -16.85
CA VAL A 29 -10.17 16.16 -15.74
C VAL A 29 -11.62 16.45 -15.39
N GLY A 30 -12.51 16.53 -16.39
CA GLY A 30 -13.94 16.73 -16.15
C GLY A 30 -14.57 15.57 -15.39
N GLU A 31 -14.24 14.33 -15.77
CA GLU A 31 -14.70 13.14 -15.07
C GLU A 31 -14.13 13.04 -13.66
N TYR A 32 -12.86 13.40 -13.48
CA TYR A 32 -12.22 13.47 -12.17
C TYR A 32 -12.94 14.47 -11.25
N VAL A 33 -13.25 15.67 -11.74
CA VAL A 33 -13.99 16.69 -10.98
C VAL A 33 -15.40 16.21 -10.68
N ARG A 34 -16.10 15.64 -11.67
CA ARG A 34 -17.46 15.11 -11.50
C ARG A 34 -17.51 14.02 -10.44
N ARG A 35 -16.59 13.05 -10.49
CA ARG A 35 -16.48 12.03 -9.44
C ARG A 35 -16.24 12.66 -8.09
N LYS A 36 -15.33 13.63 -7.97
CA LYS A 36 -15.05 14.29 -6.69
C LYS A 36 -16.15 15.19 -6.17
N THR A 37 -17.12 15.56 -6.99
CA THR A 37 -18.34 16.27 -6.55
C THR A 37 -19.52 15.34 -6.30
N ASP A 38 -19.57 14.18 -6.98
CA ASP A 38 -20.60 13.15 -6.79
C ASP A 38 -20.28 12.27 -5.57
N GLU A 39 -18.98 12.03 -5.35
CA GLU A 39 -18.39 11.51 -4.12
C GLU A 39 -18.36 12.68 -3.11
N ASP A 40 -19.46 12.95 -2.40
CA ASP A 40 -19.41 13.69 -1.13
C ASP A 40 -18.56 12.85 -0.15
N ASP A 41 -17.24 12.94 -0.31
CA ASP A 41 -16.21 12.19 0.41
C ASP A 41 -15.99 12.78 1.82
N GLU A 42 -17.05 13.05 2.58
CA GLU A 42 -16.92 13.06 4.03
C GLU A 42 -17.06 11.62 4.49
N LEU A 43 -15.92 11.01 4.85
CA LEU A 43 -15.94 9.77 5.62
C LEU A 43 -16.86 10.00 6.81
N THR A 44 -17.80 9.09 7.02
CA THR A 44 -18.58 9.15 8.26
C THR A 44 -17.60 8.99 9.44
N PRO A 45 -17.91 9.55 10.62
CA PRO A 45 -17.06 9.38 11.80
C PRO A 45 -16.73 7.90 12.09
N GLU A 46 -17.65 7.00 11.76
CA GLU A 46 -17.46 5.55 11.88
C GLU A 46 -16.41 5.02 10.87
N GLN A 47 -16.44 5.47 9.62
CA GLN A 47 -15.46 5.10 8.60
C GLN A 47 -14.06 5.63 8.93
N GLU A 48 -13.98 6.85 9.48
CA GLU A 48 -12.72 7.41 9.94
C GLU A 48 -12.16 6.63 11.15
N ALA A 49 -13.02 6.27 12.11
CA ALA A 49 -12.63 5.44 13.26
C ALA A 49 -12.15 4.04 12.82
N GLU A 50 -12.84 3.40 11.88
CA GLU A 50 -12.45 2.11 11.31
C GLU A 50 -11.09 2.19 10.60
N LEU A 51 -10.86 3.26 9.83
CA LEU A 51 -9.58 3.49 9.16
C LEU A 51 -8.43 3.66 10.17
N VAL A 52 -8.65 4.43 11.25
CA VAL A 52 -7.66 4.60 12.32
C VAL A 52 -7.32 3.25 12.97
N MET A 53 -8.33 2.42 13.25
CA MET A 53 -8.11 1.09 13.81
C MET A 53 -7.33 0.19 12.84
N LEU A 54 -7.67 0.21 11.56
CA LEU A 54 -6.99 -0.59 10.55
C LEU A 54 -5.52 -0.19 10.42
N VAL A 55 -5.23 1.11 10.40
CA VAL A 55 -3.86 1.63 10.36
C VAL A 55 -3.06 1.21 11.59
N ALA A 56 -3.65 1.29 12.79
CA ALA A 56 -3.01 0.83 14.01
C ALA A 56 -2.67 -0.66 13.94
N HIS A 57 -3.61 -1.48 13.48
CA HIS A 57 -3.41 -2.93 13.35
C HIS A 57 -2.33 -3.28 12.32
N VAL A 58 -2.30 -2.60 11.18
CA VAL A 58 -1.28 -2.80 10.15
C VAL A 58 0.11 -2.41 10.66
N ASN A 59 0.22 -1.30 11.38
CA ASN A 59 1.48 -0.85 11.97
C ASN A 59 2.02 -1.81 13.03
N GLU A 60 1.14 -2.56 13.71
CA GLU A 60 1.53 -3.61 14.65
C GLU A 60 1.88 -4.93 13.93
N ALA A 61 1.05 -5.35 12.98
CA ALA A 61 1.18 -6.65 12.31
C ALA A 61 2.42 -6.73 11.41
N ILE A 62 2.75 -5.67 10.66
CA ILE A 62 3.87 -5.69 9.71
C ILE A 62 5.21 -6.00 10.41
N PRO A 63 5.60 -5.31 11.51
CA PRO A 63 6.83 -5.65 12.24
C PRO A 63 6.85 -7.09 12.77
N GLN A 64 5.72 -7.60 13.27
CA GLN A 64 5.63 -8.97 13.78
C GLN A 64 5.82 -10.01 12.66
N MET A 65 5.22 -9.76 11.50
CA MET A 65 5.40 -10.59 10.32
C MET A 65 6.86 -10.57 9.85
N ALA A 66 7.49 -9.40 9.80
CA ALA A 66 8.91 -9.29 9.44
C ALA A 66 9.80 -10.09 10.41
N ALA A 67 9.61 -9.92 11.72
CA ALA A 67 10.37 -10.66 12.74
C ALA A 67 10.17 -12.18 12.63
N THR A 68 8.94 -12.62 12.33
CA THR A 68 8.63 -14.04 12.13
C THR A 68 9.37 -14.60 10.91
N LEU A 69 9.38 -13.86 9.80
CA LEU A 69 10.08 -14.25 8.59
C LEU A 69 11.60 -14.32 8.82
N ASP A 70 12.17 -13.35 9.52
CA ASP A 70 13.60 -13.35 9.87
C ASP A 70 13.97 -14.58 10.72
N ALA A 71 13.18 -14.90 11.74
CA ALA A 71 13.39 -16.09 12.57
C ALA A 71 13.30 -17.39 11.76
N MET A 72 12.39 -17.47 10.80
CA MET A 72 12.29 -18.62 9.88
C MET A 72 13.53 -18.74 8.99
N ILE A 73 14.03 -17.63 8.45
CA ILE A 73 15.24 -17.61 7.62
C ILE A 73 16.44 -18.12 8.43
N ASP A 74 16.60 -17.66 9.67
CA ASP A 74 17.70 -18.07 10.53
C ASP A 74 17.62 -19.55 10.89
N THR A 75 16.42 -20.04 11.19
CA THR A 75 16.19 -21.48 11.44
C THR A 75 16.60 -22.32 10.23
N VAL A 76 16.18 -21.92 9.03
CA VAL A 76 16.54 -22.63 7.78
C VAL A 76 18.05 -22.59 7.54
N ARG A 77 18.71 -21.46 7.81
CA ARG A 77 20.16 -21.31 7.67
C ARG A 77 20.90 -22.24 8.64
N HIS A 78 20.49 -22.24 9.90
CA HIS A 78 21.10 -23.08 10.94
C HIS A 78 20.99 -24.57 10.60
N THR A 79 19.80 -25.03 10.22
CA THR A 79 19.58 -26.43 9.81
C THR A 79 20.47 -26.81 8.62
N ARG A 80 20.65 -25.91 7.64
CA ARG A 80 21.55 -26.15 6.50
C ARG A 80 23.01 -26.27 6.91
N GLU A 81 23.47 -25.40 7.81
CA GLU A 81 24.84 -25.42 8.33
C GLU A 81 25.12 -26.71 9.12
N GLU A 82 24.18 -27.16 9.96
CA GLU A 82 24.30 -28.42 10.70
C GLU A 82 24.38 -29.63 9.77
N ILE A 83 23.55 -29.67 8.72
CA ILE A 83 23.59 -30.74 7.71
C ILE A 83 24.94 -30.73 7.00
N ALA A 84 25.41 -29.58 6.53
CA ALA A 84 26.70 -29.45 5.85
C ALA A 84 27.87 -29.91 6.74
N GLY A 85 27.92 -29.45 8.00
CA GLY A 85 28.96 -29.86 8.95
C GLY A 85 28.89 -31.33 9.35
N THR A 86 27.74 -31.97 9.23
CA THR A 86 27.60 -33.41 9.43
C THR A 86 28.11 -34.20 8.24
N LEU A 87 27.81 -33.75 7.02
CA LEU A 87 28.34 -34.35 5.78
C LEU A 87 29.86 -34.25 5.72
N ASP A 88 30.44 -33.08 6.03
CA ASP A 88 31.90 -32.88 6.06
C ASP A 88 32.61 -33.79 7.07
N ARG A 89 31.97 -34.10 8.19
CA ARG A 89 32.53 -35.02 9.19
C ARG A 89 32.52 -36.47 8.73
N LEU A 90 31.49 -36.87 7.98
CA LEU A 90 31.40 -38.21 7.40
C LEU A 90 32.46 -38.40 6.31
N ASP A 91 32.62 -37.42 5.42
CA ASP A 91 33.61 -37.45 4.32
C ASP A 91 35.06 -37.52 4.82
N ARG A 92 35.36 -36.96 6.01
CA ARG A 92 36.68 -37.03 6.66
C ARG A 92 36.93 -38.31 7.47
N SER A 93 35.93 -39.16 7.62
CA SER A 93 36.01 -40.40 8.39
C SER A 93 36.22 -41.65 7.53
N GLU A 94 36.20 -41.50 6.21
CA GLU A 94 36.60 -42.49 5.20
C GLU A 94 38.05 -42.27 4.74
#